data_AF-A0AAE8HRZ4-F1
#
_entry.id   AF-A0AAE8HRZ4-F1
#
_cell.length_a   1.000
_cell.length_b   1.000
_cell.length_c   1.000
_cell.angle_alpha   90.00
_cell.angle_beta   90.00
_cell.angle_gamma   90.00
#
_symmetry.space_group_name_H-M   'P 1'
#
loop_
_entity.id
_entity.type
_entity.pdbx_description
1 polymer ?
#
loop_
_entity_poly.entity_id
_entity_poly.type
_entity_poly.pdbx_seq_one_letter_code
_entity_poly.pdbx_strand_id
1 'polypeptide(L)'
;MSSAASRQADLRFREPQTVIAELIEIADYIAHLREEIGALRANEMSRDRIPMAHEELGSVVAATAGATNTIMEAAEAMLGLPDGPGYREAVEERINTIFEACAFQDITGQRIAKVVESLRLFEQRLARFVGAVKARDASSMDPAERARRARAEDLLLNGPQAVDATPSQDDIDALFA
;
A
#
# COMPACT_ATOMS: atom_id res chain seq x y z
N MET A 1 42.04 -14.09 54.88
CA MET A 1 42.54 -13.39 53.68
C MET A 1 42.76 -14.38 52.53
N SER A 2 41.71 -15.09 52.11
CA SER A 2 41.77 -16.10 51.02
C SER A 2 40.45 -16.07 50.22
N SER A 3 40.20 -14.97 49.50
CA SER A 3 38.98 -14.81 48.70
C SER A 3 39.11 -13.87 47.50
N ALA A 4 40.35 -13.45 47.17
CA ALA A 4 40.59 -12.51 46.07
C ALA A 4 41.27 -13.15 44.83
N ALA A 5 41.75 -14.40 44.91
CA ALA A 5 42.63 -14.96 43.88
C ALA A 5 41.95 -15.83 42.81
N SER A 6 40.63 -16.05 42.87
CA SER A 6 39.97 -17.00 41.93
C SER A 6 38.89 -16.37 41.06
N ARG A 7 38.72 -15.05 41.12
CA ARG A 7 37.82 -14.30 40.21
C ARG A 7 38.53 -13.74 38.97
N GLN A 8 39.73 -14.25 38.66
CA GLN A 8 40.59 -13.73 37.60
C GLN A 8 40.99 -14.84 36.62
N ALA A 9 40.04 -15.66 36.19
CA ALA A 9 40.28 -16.73 35.21
C ALA A 9 39.09 -16.94 34.26
N ASP A 10 38.47 -15.85 33.79
CA ASP A 10 37.44 -15.94 32.73
C ASP A 10 37.66 -14.96 31.57
N LEU A 11 38.90 -14.50 31.40
CA LEU A 11 39.39 -13.98 30.12
C LEU A 11 40.19 -15.10 29.46
N ARG A 12 39.53 -16.21 29.11
CA ARG A 12 40.10 -17.16 28.16
C ARG A 12 40.31 -16.39 26.87
N PHE A 13 41.57 -16.08 26.54
CA PHE A 13 41.94 -15.56 25.23
C PHE A 13 41.38 -16.54 24.19
N ARG A 14 40.32 -16.12 23.51
CA ARG A 14 39.72 -16.88 22.41
C ARG A 14 40.83 -17.09 21.39
N GLU A 15 41.02 -18.32 20.92
CA GLU A 15 42.16 -18.62 20.04
C GLU A 15 42.15 -17.66 18.83
N PRO A 16 43.29 -17.06 18.44
CA PRO A 16 43.34 -16.06 17.38
C PRO A 16 42.65 -16.50 16.08
N GLN A 17 42.68 -17.80 15.79
CA GLN A 17 42.04 -18.40 14.62
C GLN A 17 40.50 -18.33 14.68
N THR A 18 39.90 -18.47 15.86
CA THR A 18 38.45 -18.37 16.06
C THR A 18 37.96 -16.94 15.83
N VAL A 19 38.69 -15.94 16.33
CA VAL A 19 38.33 -14.53 16.14
C VAL A 19 38.47 -14.12 14.67
N ILE A 20 39.49 -14.61 13.97
CA ILE A 20 39.66 -14.36 12.54
C ILE A 20 38.51 -14.98 11.74
N ALA A 21 38.10 -16.21 12.05
CA ALA A 21 36.97 -16.86 11.38
C ALA A 21 35.65 -16.08 11.58
N GLU A 22 35.36 -15.63 12.79
CA GLU A 22 34.16 -14.81 13.07
C GLU A 22 34.19 -13.45 12.35
N LEU A 23 35.35 -12.79 12.27
CA LEU A 23 35.50 -11.54 11.52
C LEU A 23 35.28 -11.74 10.01
N ILE A 24 35.71 -12.87 9.46
CA ILE A 24 35.43 -13.24 8.06
C ILE A 24 33.93 -13.46 7.85
N GLU A 25 33.25 -14.19 8.74
CA GLU A 25 31.80 -14.38 8.65
C GLU A 25 31.03 -13.05 8.71
N ILE A 26 31.46 -12.11 9.57
CA ILE A 26 30.86 -10.76 9.64
C ILE A 26 31.13 -9.99 8.34
N ALA A 27 32.34 -10.05 7.80
CA ALA A 27 32.69 -9.37 6.55
C ALA A 27 31.87 -9.90 5.37
N ASP A 28 31.73 -11.22 5.25
CA ASP A 28 30.91 -11.87 4.22
C ASP A 28 29.43 -11.49 4.37
N TYR A 29 28.93 -11.44 5.61
CA TYR A 29 27.56 -10.99 5.87
C TYR A 29 27.35 -9.51 5.49
N ILE A 30 28.29 -8.62 5.81
CA ILE A 30 28.22 -7.21 5.39
C ILE A 30 28.26 -7.09 3.87
N ALA A 31 29.11 -7.86 3.19
CA ALA A 31 29.20 -7.87 1.74
C ALA A 31 27.85 -8.29 1.10
N HIS A 32 27.26 -9.37 1.60
CA HIS A 32 25.94 -9.85 1.17
C HIS A 32 24.83 -8.81 1.41
N LEU A 33 24.80 -8.17 2.60
CA LEU A 33 23.84 -7.09 2.87
C LEU A 33 23.99 -5.91 1.92
N ARG A 34 25.23 -5.51 1.58
CA ARG A 34 25.46 -4.42 0.62
C ARG A 34 24.91 -4.75 -0.77
N GLU A 35 25.03 -6.01 -1.20
CA GLU A 35 24.44 -6.48 -2.45
C GLU A 35 22.90 -6.39 -2.42
N GLU A 36 22.26 -6.90 -1.36
CA GLU A 36 20.80 -6.87 -1.23
C GLU A 36 20.24 -5.44 -1.10
N ILE A 37 20.93 -4.54 -0.40
CA ILE A 37 20.59 -3.10 -0.34
C ILE A 37 20.66 -2.48 -1.75
N GLY A 38 21.72 -2.77 -2.51
CA GLY A 38 21.86 -2.28 -3.88
C GLY A 38 20.72 -2.80 -4.77
N ALA A 39 20.37 -4.07 -4.59
CA ALA A 39 19.38 -4.74 -5.40
C ALA A 39 17.92 -4.37 -5.05
N LEU A 40 17.68 -3.72 -3.90
CA LEU A 40 16.41 -3.04 -3.57
C LEU A 40 16.16 -1.84 -4.49
N ARG A 41 17.23 -1.21 -5.02
CA ARG A 41 17.20 0.04 -5.79
C ARG A 41 16.35 1.12 -5.13
N ALA A 42 16.54 1.32 -3.82
CA ALA A 42 15.75 2.24 -2.99
C ALA A 42 15.70 3.67 -3.56
N ASN A 43 16.80 4.15 -4.17
CA ASN A 43 16.84 5.48 -4.79
C ASN A 43 15.90 5.60 -6.00
N GLU A 44 15.84 4.61 -6.89
CA GLU A 44 14.88 4.58 -8.02
C GLU A 44 13.45 4.60 -7.49
N MET A 45 13.18 3.79 -6.46
CA MET A 45 11.85 3.68 -5.89
C MET A 45 11.40 5.00 -5.24
N SER A 46 12.27 5.59 -4.41
CA SER A 46 11.96 6.81 -3.66
C SER A 46 11.92 8.06 -4.53
N ARG A 47 12.72 8.12 -5.61
CA ARG A 47 12.83 9.33 -6.44
C ARG A 47 11.91 9.31 -7.66
N ASP A 48 11.58 8.13 -8.18
CA ASP A 48 10.84 8.02 -9.45
C ASP A 48 9.50 7.30 -9.27
N ARG A 49 9.52 6.05 -8.77
CA ARG A 49 8.33 5.17 -8.80
C ARG A 49 7.25 5.58 -7.80
N ILE A 50 7.60 5.88 -6.55
CA ILE A 50 6.64 6.30 -5.51
C ILE A 50 6.05 7.68 -5.83
N PRO A 51 6.84 8.70 -6.25
CA PRO A 51 6.29 9.97 -6.69
C PRO A 51 5.37 9.83 -7.90
N MET A 52 5.75 9.03 -8.91
CA MET A 52 4.89 8.75 -10.05
C MET A 52 3.57 8.12 -9.62
N ALA A 53 3.60 7.12 -8.73
CA ALA A 53 2.38 6.52 -8.22
C ALA A 53 1.46 7.53 -7.50
N HIS A 54 2.02 8.48 -6.75
CA HIS A 54 1.24 9.56 -6.13
C HIS A 54 0.59 10.48 -7.17
N GLU A 55 1.34 10.86 -8.21
CA GLU A 55 0.82 11.71 -9.29
C GLU A 55 -0.31 11.02 -10.06
N GLU A 56 -0.16 9.73 -10.36
CA GLU A 56 -1.19 8.94 -11.02
C GLU A 56 -2.45 8.83 -10.16
N LEU A 57 -2.31 8.51 -8.86
CA LEU A 57 -3.46 8.46 -7.95
C LEU A 57 -4.12 9.83 -7.77
N GLY A 58 -3.34 10.91 -7.70
CA GLY A 58 -3.88 12.27 -7.66
C GLY A 58 -4.68 12.61 -8.92
N SER A 59 -4.17 12.20 -10.08
CA SER A 59 -4.86 12.37 -11.37
C SER A 59 -6.17 11.56 -11.43
N VAL A 60 -6.18 10.35 -10.87
CA VAL A 60 -7.39 9.53 -10.73
C VAL A 60 -8.44 10.23 -9.87
N VAL A 61 -8.04 10.78 -8.72
CA VAL A 61 -8.97 11.53 -7.84
C VAL A 61 -9.51 12.77 -8.56
N ALA A 62 -8.68 13.51 -9.28
CA ALA A 62 -9.12 14.68 -10.02
C ALA A 62 -10.09 14.31 -11.17
N ALA A 63 -9.77 13.27 -11.95
CA ALA A 63 -10.60 12.82 -13.06
C ALA A 63 -11.96 12.27 -12.57
N THR A 64 -11.96 11.48 -11.49
CA THR A 64 -13.17 10.94 -10.89
C THR A 64 -14.07 12.03 -10.31
N ALA A 65 -13.50 13.00 -9.59
CA ALA A 65 -14.25 14.15 -9.08
C ALA A 65 -14.83 15.01 -10.21
N GLY A 66 -14.03 15.31 -11.24
CA GLY A 66 -14.48 16.09 -12.40
C GLY A 66 -15.63 15.40 -13.15
N ALA A 67 -15.50 14.11 -13.42
CA ALA A 67 -16.56 13.36 -14.11
C ALA A 67 -17.83 13.25 -13.26
N THR A 68 -17.71 13.05 -11.95
CA THR A 68 -18.86 13.00 -11.05
C THR A 68 -19.61 14.33 -11.05
N ASN A 69 -18.88 15.45 -11.04
CA ASN A 69 -19.48 16.78 -11.15
C ASN A 69 -20.25 16.96 -12.47
N THR A 70 -19.64 16.59 -13.61
CA THR A 70 -20.30 16.65 -14.93
C THR A 70 -21.57 15.78 -14.98
N ILE A 71 -21.52 14.58 -14.40
CA ILE A 71 -22.67 13.67 -14.35
C ILE A 71 -23.80 14.28 -13.52
N MET A 72 -23.49 14.87 -12.37
CA MET A 72 -24.47 15.56 -11.53
C MET A 72 -25.09 16.77 -12.24
N GLU A 73 -24.27 17.64 -12.84
CA GLU A 73 -24.75 18.81 -13.58
C GLU A 73 -25.67 18.42 -14.74
N ALA A 74 -25.34 17.34 -15.47
CA ALA A 74 -26.19 16.83 -16.54
C ALA A 74 -27.53 16.30 -16.01
N ALA A 75 -27.51 15.56 -14.90
CA ALA A 75 -28.72 15.04 -14.26
C ALA A 75 -29.60 16.16 -13.69
N GLU A 76 -29.01 17.18 -13.06
CA GLU A 76 -29.73 18.36 -12.56
C GLU A 76 -30.35 19.15 -13.70
N ALA A 77 -29.62 19.34 -14.81
CA ALA A 77 -30.14 20.03 -15.98
C ALA A 77 -31.33 19.29 -16.59
N MET A 78 -31.33 17.94 -16.59
CA MET A 78 -32.48 17.15 -17.04
C MET A 78 -33.73 17.39 -16.19
N LEU A 79 -33.60 17.50 -14.86
CA LEU A 79 -34.73 17.78 -13.97
C LEU A 79 -35.35 19.16 -14.20
N GLY A 80 -34.57 20.11 -14.71
CA GLY A 80 -35.01 21.47 -15.03
C GLY A 80 -35.62 21.64 -16.42
N LEU A 81 -35.67 20.58 -17.24
CA LEU A 81 -36.19 20.69 -18.62
C LEU A 81 -37.71 20.90 -18.62
N PRO A 82 -38.23 21.85 -19.43
CA PRO A 82 -39.67 22.04 -19.58
C PRO A 82 -40.28 20.91 -20.40
N ASP A 83 -41.49 20.50 -20.03
CA ASP A 83 -42.28 19.56 -20.81
C ASP A 83 -42.66 20.15 -22.18
N GLY A 84 -42.75 19.30 -23.21
CA GLY A 84 -43.27 19.67 -24.53
C GLY A 84 -42.44 19.16 -25.71
N PRO A 85 -42.70 19.71 -26.92
CA PRO A 85 -41.94 19.36 -28.11
C PRO A 85 -40.44 19.66 -27.91
N GLY A 86 -39.58 18.67 -28.14
CA GLY A 86 -38.13 18.79 -27.94
C GLY A 86 -37.62 18.25 -26.60
N TYR A 87 -38.48 17.90 -25.63
CA TYR A 87 -38.06 17.34 -24.34
C TYR A 87 -37.19 16.08 -24.50
N ARG A 88 -37.61 15.14 -25.36
CA ARG A 88 -36.85 13.91 -25.63
C ARG A 88 -35.44 14.20 -26.14
N GLU A 89 -35.30 15.12 -27.08
CA GLU A 89 -34.01 15.47 -27.69
C GLU A 89 -33.09 16.13 -26.67
N ALA A 90 -33.64 17.03 -25.84
CA ALA A 90 -32.89 17.67 -24.75
C ALA A 90 -32.44 16.68 -23.67
N VAL A 91 -33.27 15.66 -23.35
CA VAL A 91 -32.88 14.58 -22.43
C VAL A 91 -31.81 13.68 -23.06
N GLU A 92 -31.96 13.31 -24.33
CA GLU A 92 -30.97 12.49 -25.06
C GLU A 92 -29.59 13.17 -25.10
N GLU A 93 -29.55 14.50 -25.31
CA GLU A 93 -28.30 15.28 -25.26
C GLU A 93 -27.60 15.16 -23.89
N ARG A 94 -28.36 15.29 -22.79
CA ARG A 94 -27.80 15.20 -21.43
C ARG A 94 -27.34 13.79 -21.08
N ILE A 95 -28.06 12.77 -21.54
CA ILE A 95 -27.64 11.37 -21.40
C ILE A 95 -26.33 11.13 -22.14
N ASN A 96 -26.15 11.68 -23.33
CA ASN A 96 -24.87 11.58 -24.06
C ASN A 96 -23.73 12.25 -23.29
N THR A 97 -23.96 13.42 -22.68
CA THR A 97 -22.97 14.05 -21.80
C THR A 97 -22.57 13.14 -20.63
N ILE A 98 -23.53 12.43 -20.02
CA ILE A 98 -23.25 11.45 -18.95
C ILE A 98 -22.38 10.30 -19.46
N PHE A 99 -22.69 9.75 -20.65
CA PHE A 99 -21.89 8.67 -21.22
C PHE A 99 -20.46 9.11 -21.54
N GLU A 100 -20.30 10.31 -22.10
CA GLU A 100 -18.98 10.88 -22.35
C GLU A 100 -18.20 11.12 -21.05
N ALA A 101 -18.87 11.65 -20.02
CA ALA A 101 -18.25 11.86 -18.72
C ALA A 101 -17.75 10.53 -18.17
N CYS A 102 -18.56 9.47 -18.18
CA CYS A 102 -18.22 8.11 -17.72
C CYS A 102 -16.99 7.49 -18.39
N ALA A 103 -16.58 7.96 -19.57
CA ALA A 103 -15.35 7.50 -20.23
C ALA A 103 -14.08 7.77 -19.40
N PHE A 104 -14.14 8.61 -18.36
CA PHE A 104 -13.05 8.80 -17.38
C PHE A 104 -12.56 7.48 -16.75
N GLN A 105 -13.42 6.46 -16.71
CA GLN A 105 -13.12 5.17 -16.10
C GLN A 105 -11.98 4.44 -16.80
N ASP A 106 -11.87 4.53 -18.14
CA ASP A 106 -10.81 3.85 -18.89
C ASP A 106 -9.42 4.40 -18.52
N ILE A 107 -9.28 5.73 -18.56
CA ILE A 107 -8.04 6.41 -18.15
C ILE A 107 -7.73 6.14 -16.68
N THR A 108 -8.75 6.14 -15.82
CA THR A 108 -8.58 5.84 -14.40
C THR A 108 -8.06 4.42 -14.18
N GLY A 109 -8.63 3.44 -14.87
CA GLY A 109 -8.20 2.04 -14.82
C GLY A 109 -6.74 1.87 -15.25
N GLN A 110 -6.35 2.51 -16.35
CA GLN A 110 -4.97 2.48 -16.84
C GLN A 110 -3.97 3.08 -15.83
N ARG A 111 -4.33 4.21 -15.22
CA ARG A 111 -3.49 4.87 -14.20
C ARG A 111 -3.36 4.04 -12.94
N ILE A 112 -4.46 3.46 -12.45
CA ILE A 112 -4.43 2.53 -11.31
C ILE A 112 -3.57 1.32 -11.63
N ALA A 113 -3.68 0.73 -12.81
CA ALA A 113 -2.87 -0.42 -13.21
C ALA A 113 -1.36 -0.09 -13.15
N LYS A 114 -0.96 1.11 -13.58
CA LYS A 114 0.43 1.59 -13.52
C LYS A 114 0.94 1.74 -12.07
N VAL A 115 0.07 2.21 -11.17
CA VAL A 115 0.36 2.29 -9.73
C VAL A 115 0.54 0.90 -9.14
N VAL A 116 -0.41 0.00 -9.40
CA VAL A 116 -0.38 -1.39 -8.90
C VAL A 116 0.88 -2.10 -9.35
N GLU A 117 1.28 -1.95 -10.63
CA GLU A 117 2.51 -2.55 -11.13
C GLU A 117 3.75 -2.01 -10.41
N SER A 118 3.79 -0.70 -10.13
CA SER A 118 4.92 -0.10 -9.42
C SER A 118 5.02 -0.60 -7.97
N LEU A 119 3.88 -0.75 -7.29
CA LEU A 119 3.83 -1.33 -5.94
C LEU A 119 4.23 -2.81 -5.95
N ARG A 120 3.77 -3.59 -6.92
CA ARG A 120 4.12 -5.01 -7.07
C ARG A 120 5.62 -5.20 -7.26
N LEU A 121 6.26 -4.36 -8.07
CA LEU A 121 7.72 -4.38 -8.25
C LEU A 121 8.46 -4.02 -6.96
N PHE A 122 7.94 -3.06 -6.19
CA PHE A 122 8.48 -2.72 -4.89
C PHE A 122 8.38 -3.89 -3.91
N GLU A 123 7.21 -4.50 -3.80
CA GLU A 123 6.97 -5.64 -2.92
C GLU A 123 7.90 -6.81 -3.22
N GLN A 124 8.13 -7.15 -4.49
CA GLN A 124 9.06 -8.22 -4.86
C GLN A 124 10.50 -7.93 -4.40
N ARG A 125 10.98 -6.70 -4.61
CA ARG A 125 12.33 -6.29 -4.20
C ARG A 125 12.47 -6.25 -2.68
N LEU A 126 11.45 -5.74 -1.98
CA LEU A 126 11.41 -5.70 -0.53
C LEU A 126 11.33 -7.10 0.07
N ALA A 127 10.52 -8.00 -0.49
CA ALA A 127 10.42 -9.38 -0.05
C ALA A 127 11.76 -10.12 -0.17
N ARG A 128 12.50 -9.94 -1.28
CA ARG A 128 13.86 -10.50 -1.42
C ARG A 128 14.80 -9.96 -0.34
N PHE A 129 14.84 -8.64 -0.17
CA PHE A 129 15.67 -7.99 0.84
C PHE A 129 15.35 -8.50 2.26
N VAL A 130 14.05 -8.53 2.61
CA VAL A 130 13.59 -9.04 3.90
C VAL A 130 13.95 -10.52 4.07
N GLY A 131 13.86 -11.36 3.02
CA GLY A 131 14.29 -12.76 3.06
C GLY A 131 15.78 -12.92 3.38
N ALA A 132 16.62 -12.08 2.78
CA ALA A 132 18.07 -12.08 3.03
C ALA A 132 18.43 -11.57 4.46
N VAL A 133 17.70 -10.57 4.96
CA VAL A 133 17.91 -10.01 6.31
C VAL A 133 17.34 -10.92 7.41
N LYS A 134 16.16 -11.51 7.21
CA LYS A 134 15.45 -12.37 8.18
C LYS A 134 16.09 -13.74 8.43
N ALA A 135 17.25 -14.03 7.85
CA ALA A 135 18.10 -15.08 8.39
C ALA A 135 18.52 -14.81 9.86
N ARG A 136 18.34 -13.58 10.39
CA ARG A 136 18.75 -13.24 11.78
C ARG A 136 17.82 -12.39 12.66
N ASP A 137 16.72 -11.81 12.17
CA ASP A 137 15.87 -10.93 13.01
C ASP A 137 14.44 -11.44 13.26
N ALA A 138 14.10 -11.57 14.54
CA ALA A 138 12.75 -11.88 15.03
C ALA A 138 11.84 -10.64 14.91
N SER A 139 10.76 -10.80 14.17
CA SER A 139 9.81 -9.74 13.82
C SER A 139 9.12 -9.12 15.04
N SER A 140 9.13 -7.78 15.13
CA SER A 140 8.10 -7.04 15.87
C SER A 140 7.47 -6.00 14.97
N MET A 141 6.14 -5.90 14.99
CA MET A 141 5.41 -4.82 14.33
C MET A 141 5.79 -3.48 14.97
N ASP A 142 5.88 -2.44 14.14
CA ASP A 142 6.05 -1.07 14.58
C ASP A 142 4.96 -0.66 15.61
N PRO A 143 5.33 -0.07 16.77
CA PRO A 143 4.38 0.38 17.77
C PRO A 143 3.33 1.39 17.25
N ALA A 144 3.70 2.28 16.32
CA ALA A 144 2.77 3.28 15.81
C ALA A 144 1.72 2.64 14.88
N GLU A 145 2.12 1.65 14.08
CA GLU A 145 1.17 0.85 13.28
C GLU A 145 0.22 0.03 14.17
N ARG A 146 0.71 -0.56 15.27
CA ARG A 146 -0.17 -1.22 16.26
C ARG A 146 -1.20 -0.25 16.84
N ALA A 147 -0.78 0.96 17.21
CA ALA A 147 -1.68 1.98 17.74
C ALA A 147 -2.68 2.48 16.69
N ARG A 148 -2.28 2.57 15.41
CA ARG A 148 -3.19 2.94 14.32
C ARG A 148 -4.28 1.88 14.12
N ARG A 149 -3.92 0.60 14.11
CA ARG A 149 -4.89 -0.50 13.97
C ARG A 149 -5.88 -0.54 15.13
N ALA A 150 -5.38 -0.42 16.36
CA ALA A 150 -6.25 -0.34 17.54
C ALA A 150 -7.26 0.81 17.44
N ARG A 151 -6.85 1.99 16.94
CA ARG A 151 -7.79 3.10 16.69
C ARG A 151 -8.80 2.83 15.58
N ALA A 152 -8.39 2.14 14.51
CA ALA A 152 -9.31 1.81 13.42
C ALA A 152 -10.39 0.81 13.87
N GLU A 153 -10.01 -0.17 14.69
CA GLU A 153 -10.93 -1.12 15.33
C GLU A 153 -11.88 -0.42 16.31
N ASP A 154 -11.36 0.49 17.14
CA ASP A 154 -12.17 1.26 18.11
C ASP A 154 -13.17 2.21 17.43
N LEU A 155 -12.78 2.82 16.29
CA LEU A 155 -13.63 3.74 15.53
C LEU A 155 -14.52 3.05 14.48
N LEU A 156 -14.51 1.72 14.40
CA LEU A 156 -15.24 0.92 13.40
C LEU A 156 -15.06 1.44 11.95
N LEU A 157 -13.88 1.97 11.64
CA LEU A 157 -13.58 2.55 10.33
C LEU A 157 -13.38 1.42 9.31
N ASN A 158 -14.48 0.91 8.79
CA ASN A 158 -14.48 -0.01 7.67
C ASN A 158 -14.48 0.83 6.39
N GLY A 159 -13.44 0.66 5.58
CA GLY A 159 -13.47 1.16 4.21
C GLY A 159 -14.55 0.45 3.38
N PRO A 160 -14.68 0.77 2.08
CA PRO A 160 -15.53 0.00 1.18
C PRO A 160 -15.23 -1.50 1.34
N GLN A 161 -16.23 -2.28 1.75
CA GLN A 161 -16.02 -3.70 2.00
C GLN A 161 -15.72 -4.41 0.67
N ALA A 162 -14.83 -5.40 0.73
CA ALA A 162 -14.69 -6.35 -0.37
C ALA A 162 -16.07 -6.99 -0.64
N VAL A 163 -16.39 -7.26 -1.90
CA VAL A 163 -17.70 -7.78 -2.32
C VAL A 163 -18.05 -9.07 -1.56
N ASP A 164 -17.02 -9.84 -1.24
CA ASP A 164 -16.99 -11.12 -0.55
C ASP A 164 -16.99 -11.01 0.99
N ALA A 165 -16.88 -9.78 1.54
CA ALA A 165 -17.02 -9.50 2.96
C ALA A 165 -18.37 -8.85 3.33
N THR A 166 -19.22 -8.58 2.34
CA THR A 166 -20.56 -8.02 2.55
C THR A 166 -21.47 -9.11 3.11
N PRO A 167 -22.05 -8.95 4.31
CA PRO A 167 -23.02 -9.91 4.85
C PRO A 167 -24.17 -10.10 3.87
N SER A 168 -24.58 -11.35 3.63
CA SER A 168 -25.76 -11.61 2.80
C SER A 168 -27.03 -11.16 3.54
N GLN A 169 -28.11 -10.92 2.80
CA GLN A 169 -29.39 -10.57 3.42
C GLN A 169 -29.85 -11.66 4.40
N ASP A 170 -29.57 -12.93 4.08
CA ASP A 170 -29.88 -14.07 4.96
C ASP A 170 -29.09 -14.01 6.28
N ASP A 171 -27.83 -13.54 6.26
CA ASP A 171 -27.03 -13.34 7.48
C ASP A 171 -27.57 -12.20 8.34
N ILE A 172 -28.10 -11.15 7.71
CA ILE A 172 -28.72 -10.01 8.39
C ILE A 172 -30.03 -10.43 9.04
N ASP A 173 -30.86 -11.18 8.32
CA ASP A 173 -32.15 -11.64 8.80
C ASP A 173 -32.00 -12.59 10.00
N ALA A 174 -30.93 -13.40 10.04
CA ALA A 174 -30.60 -14.26 11.17
C ALA A 174 -30.20 -13.51 12.46
N LEU A 175 -29.75 -12.25 12.37
CA LEU A 175 -29.39 -11.41 13.53
C LEU A 175 -30.61 -10.80 14.24
N PHE A 176 -31.75 -10.71 13.56
CA PHE A 176 -32.97 -10.07 14.07
C PHE A 176 -34.14 -11.06 14.28
N ALA A 177 -33.88 -12.37 14.19
CA ALA A 177 -34.83 -13.45 14.44
C ALA A 177 -34.79 -13.98 15.89
#